data_AF-A0A2U1QAA3-F1
#
_entry.id   AF-A0A2U1QAA3-F1
#
_cell.length_a   1.000
_cell.length_b   1.000
_cell.length_c   1.000
_cell.angle_alpha   90.00
_cell.angle_beta   90.00
_cell.angle_gamma   90.00
#
_symmetry.space_group_name_H-M   'P 1'
#
loop_
_entity.id
_entity.type
_entity.pdbx_description
1 polymer ?
#
loop_
_entity_poly.entity_id
_entity_poly.type
_entity_poly.pdbx_seq_one_letter_code
_entity_poly.pdbx_strand_id
1 'polypeptide(L)'
;MSGVQDSLDIKFRLIDGSDIGPKSYPAAASVATLKESILSQWPKDKENAPKTVKDLKIISAGKILENSRTVGECRSPLCDVPGGVTTMHVVVSQPPQEKDKGYWSLHKMIMLLMTSLDWILQRQQKIREAKFRILGMVNTETYECLKNVFAQVIPRLEYPEPSKMGMKATTLLPGPTNNQDALAAQYQLLDYVSKQFFVRRLVSQKRRRMLVGGYDLDMSYITPRILAMSFPAERMKAIYRNPMWQVKDVLEMRHKEHYKVCNLCIEEDYDPSHFNGFVERFPFDDNHVPSLKMIKELCESVHSWLSSDPKNTVVIHCMAGKGRTGLMVSSYLTYTGMSAEEALQVYADKRTTNNLGVTIPSQRRYVHYWQKSLSFPDGCPPDVNIPEPTPKVLQKIRIYDTRNIETIFIVVSEMHEVPGQRYRPSRDLCRNFCKKVNDIGIENLRHFYSFLEEDHEGHNSEIEGSDENSSYDFYFDKRIKVTGDLCVTFYERNIGGRLFYACFNTAFIEDNLLKFSITELDKVGNKAKSIAGPEFRVELLFGPDNPNEGEDGCKSDC
;
A
#
# COMPACT_ATOMS: atom_id res chain seq x y z
N MET A 1 61.06 -14.98 -17.37
CA MET A 1 59.65 -14.67 -17.69
C MET A 1 58.89 -14.64 -16.37
N SER A 2 58.47 -13.46 -15.94
CA SER A 2 57.90 -13.18 -14.62
C SER A 2 56.48 -13.72 -14.51
N GLY A 3 56.23 -14.61 -13.55
CA GLY A 3 54.89 -15.11 -13.22
C GLY A 3 54.00 -13.96 -12.74
N VAL A 4 52.94 -13.68 -13.48
CA VAL A 4 51.91 -12.71 -13.08
C VAL A 4 51.16 -13.31 -11.89
N GLN A 5 51.38 -12.76 -10.69
CA GLN A 5 50.56 -13.08 -9.53
C GLN A 5 49.13 -12.64 -9.83
N ASP A 6 48.19 -13.59 -9.84
CA ASP A 6 46.78 -13.34 -10.08
C ASP A 6 46.17 -12.69 -8.82
N SER A 7 46.24 -11.36 -8.73
CA SER A 7 45.64 -10.55 -7.66
C SER A 7 44.42 -9.78 -8.17
N LEU A 8 43.55 -9.36 -7.26
CA LEU A 8 42.34 -8.61 -7.55
C LEU A 8 42.28 -7.36 -6.67
N ASP A 9 42.08 -6.21 -7.30
CA ASP A 9 41.90 -4.95 -6.58
C ASP A 9 40.44 -4.82 -6.17
N ILE A 10 40.20 -4.80 -4.86
CA ILE A 10 38.85 -4.81 -4.29
C ILE A 10 38.62 -3.55 -3.49
N LYS A 11 37.48 -2.89 -3.72
CA LYS A 11 36.93 -1.86 -2.84
C LYS A 11 35.64 -2.34 -2.19
N PHE A 12 35.43 -1.99 -0.94
CA PHE A 12 34.31 -2.42 -0.12
C PHE A 12 33.33 -1.28 0.12
N ARG A 13 32.14 -1.37 -0.49
CA ARG A 13 31.09 -0.37 -0.34
C ARG A 13 30.24 -0.66 0.90
N LEU A 14 30.15 0.32 1.78
CA LEU A 14 29.31 0.30 2.98
C LEU A 14 27.87 0.71 2.63
N ILE A 15 26.93 0.44 3.54
CA ILE A 15 25.49 0.69 3.36
C ILE A 15 25.17 2.18 3.12
N ASP A 16 25.96 3.07 3.72
CA ASP A 16 25.85 4.52 3.54
C ASP A 16 26.47 5.05 2.24
N GLY A 17 27.03 4.16 1.41
CA GLY A 17 27.62 4.51 0.11
C GLY A 17 29.10 4.88 0.15
N SER A 18 29.73 4.95 1.33
CA SER A 18 31.19 5.14 1.44
C SER A 18 31.97 3.86 1.14
N ASP A 19 33.22 3.99 0.69
CA ASP A 19 34.06 2.87 0.26
C ASP A 19 35.29 2.69 1.18
N ILE A 20 35.66 1.45 1.53
CA ILE A 20 36.94 1.07 2.17
C ILE A 20 37.83 0.43 1.09
N GLY A 21 39.06 0.93 0.93
CA GLY A 21 39.97 0.52 -0.15
C GLY A 21 40.05 1.56 -1.30
N PRO A 22 40.54 1.20 -2.50
CA PRO A 22 40.83 -0.16 -2.98
C PRO A 22 42.11 -0.76 -2.42
N LYS A 23 42.15 -2.09 -2.31
CA LYS A 23 43.34 -2.86 -1.91
C LYS A 23 43.47 -4.14 -2.74
N SER A 24 44.70 -4.49 -3.10
CA SER A 24 44.99 -5.71 -3.87
C SER A 24 44.99 -6.94 -2.96
N TYR A 25 44.28 -7.99 -3.36
CA TYR A 25 44.23 -9.27 -2.68
C TYR A 25 44.64 -10.40 -3.65
N PRO A 26 45.49 -11.34 -3.23
CA PRO A 26 45.81 -12.49 -4.07
C PRO A 26 44.57 -13.37 -4.27
N ALA A 27 44.42 -14.01 -5.43
CA ALA A 27 43.28 -14.87 -5.73
C ALA A 27 43.11 -16.02 -4.71
N ALA A 28 44.19 -16.47 -4.09
CA ALA A 28 44.19 -17.49 -3.04
C ALA A 28 43.72 -16.99 -1.66
N ALA A 29 43.57 -15.67 -1.45
CA ALA A 29 43.08 -15.14 -0.18
C ALA A 29 41.66 -15.61 0.10
N SER A 30 41.35 -15.90 1.36
CA SER A 30 40.00 -16.31 1.76
C SER A 30 39.09 -15.09 1.98
N VAL A 31 37.79 -15.31 1.88
CA VAL A 31 36.78 -14.30 2.27
C VAL A 31 36.89 -13.92 3.75
N ALA A 32 37.34 -14.82 4.62
CA ALA A 32 37.62 -14.50 6.02
C ALA A 32 38.73 -13.44 6.14
N THR A 33 39.81 -13.56 5.37
CA THR A 33 40.91 -12.59 5.33
C THR A 33 40.43 -11.22 4.83
N LEU A 34 39.48 -11.18 3.89
CA LEU A 34 38.85 -9.92 3.47
C LEU A 34 38.08 -9.25 4.62
N LYS A 35 37.30 -10.03 5.38
CA LYS A 35 36.53 -9.52 6.52
C LYS A 35 37.41 -9.01 7.65
N GLU A 36 38.54 -9.67 7.92
CA GLU A 36 39.55 -9.19 8.87
C GLU A 36 40.16 -7.86 8.42
N SER A 37 40.46 -7.74 7.13
CA SER A 37 40.97 -6.50 6.53
C SER A 37 39.96 -5.34 6.68
N ILE A 38 38.66 -5.61 6.47
CA ILE A 38 37.57 -4.64 6.68
C ILE A 38 37.45 -4.21 8.15
N LEU A 39 37.51 -5.16 9.10
CA LEU A 39 37.49 -4.86 10.54
C LEU A 39 38.60 -3.89 10.94
N SER A 40 39.82 -4.16 10.46
CA SER A 40 40.99 -3.34 10.80
C SER A 40 40.95 -1.92 10.23
N GLN A 41 40.21 -1.71 9.14
CA GLN A 41 40.14 -0.44 8.40
C GLN A 41 38.77 0.25 8.56
N TRP A 42 37.96 -0.18 9.53
CA TRP A 42 36.65 0.41 9.74
C TRP A 42 36.76 1.89 10.14
N PRO A 43 35.96 2.81 9.56
CA PRO A 43 36.00 4.22 9.92
C PRO A 43 35.69 4.44 11.40
N LYS A 44 36.57 5.16 12.13
CA LYS A 44 36.50 5.35 13.58
C LYS A 44 35.35 6.25 14.04
N ASP A 45 34.82 7.06 13.12
CA ASP A 45 33.72 8.01 13.28
C ASP A 45 32.33 7.35 13.20
N LYS A 46 32.25 6.04 12.92
CA LYS A 46 30.98 5.33 12.73
C LYS A 46 30.61 4.44 13.92
N GLU A 47 29.47 4.74 14.52
CA GLU A 47 28.91 4.00 15.68
C GLU A 47 28.54 2.53 15.36
N ASN A 48 28.40 2.16 14.08
CA ASN A 48 27.98 0.83 13.64
C ASN A 48 29.15 -0.15 13.40
N ALA A 49 30.27 0.04 14.08
CA ALA A 49 31.45 -0.78 13.88
C ALA A 49 31.20 -2.28 14.17
N PRO A 50 31.54 -3.18 13.23
CA PRO A 50 31.48 -4.63 13.46
C PRO A 50 32.46 -5.02 14.56
N LYS A 51 32.04 -5.87 15.51
CA LYS A 51 32.91 -6.33 16.61
C LYS A 51 33.76 -7.53 16.20
N THR A 52 33.24 -8.38 15.32
CA THR A 52 33.89 -9.62 14.89
C THR A 52 33.67 -9.91 13.40
N VAL A 53 34.46 -10.82 12.83
CA VAL A 53 34.34 -11.28 11.43
C VAL A 53 32.95 -11.89 11.14
N LYS A 54 32.30 -12.45 12.17
CA LYS A 54 30.96 -13.06 12.06
C LYS A 54 29.86 -12.03 11.86
N ASP A 55 30.10 -10.80 12.31
CA ASP A 55 29.16 -9.69 12.16
C ASP A 55 29.19 -9.13 10.73
N LEU A 56 30.17 -9.53 9.91
CA LEU A 56 30.35 -9.04 8.55
C LEU A 56 29.82 -10.03 7.50
N LYS A 57 29.02 -9.51 6.57
CA LYS A 57 28.65 -10.19 5.33
C LYS A 57 29.19 -9.39 4.15
N ILE A 58 29.90 -10.08 3.26
CA ILE A 58 30.38 -9.51 1.99
C ILE A 58 29.50 -10.04 0.88
N ILE A 59 29.04 -9.16 0.00
CA ILE A 59 28.20 -9.47 -1.14
C ILE A 59 28.94 -9.08 -2.41
N SER A 60 29.13 -10.02 -3.32
CA SER A 60 29.68 -9.78 -4.66
C SER A 60 28.75 -10.37 -5.71
N ALA A 61 28.50 -9.63 -6.80
CA ALA A 61 27.60 -10.04 -7.89
C ALA A 61 26.24 -10.60 -7.41
N GLY A 62 25.66 -10.02 -6.35
CA GLY A 62 24.37 -10.42 -5.78
C GLY A 62 24.39 -11.68 -4.88
N LYS A 63 25.56 -12.27 -4.61
CA LYS A 63 25.71 -13.44 -3.72
C LYS A 63 26.45 -13.08 -2.44
N ILE A 64 25.97 -13.60 -1.30
CA ILE A 64 26.70 -13.52 -0.02
C ILE A 64 27.86 -14.51 -0.08
N LEU A 65 29.07 -14.02 0.19
CA LEU A 65 30.28 -14.84 0.14
C LEU A 65 30.48 -15.60 1.46
N GLU A 66 30.75 -16.90 1.34
CA GLU A 66 31.08 -17.77 2.47
C GLU A 66 32.56 -17.63 2.84
N ASN A 67 32.87 -17.74 4.14
CA ASN A 67 34.21 -17.48 4.67
C ASN A 67 35.30 -18.42 4.10
N SER A 68 34.93 -19.66 3.74
CA SER A 68 35.82 -20.70 3.23
C SER A 68 36.18 -20.53 1.75
N ARG A 69 35.48 -19.68 1.00
CA ARG A 69 35.76 -19.45 -0.43
C ARG A 69 36.96 -18.53 -0.62
N THR A 70 37.66 -18.72 -1.73
CA THR A 70 38.79 -17.87 -2.12
C THR A 70 38.33 -16.68 -2.97
N VAL A 71 39.13 -15.62 -3.02
CA VAL A 71 38.87 -14.43 -3.86
C VAL A 71 38.77 -14.82 -5.34
N GLY A 72 39.60 -15.74 -5.81
CA GLY A 72 39.56 -16.24 -7.18
C GLY A 72 38.26 -16.95 -7.52
N GLU A 73 37.72 -17.74 -6.60
CA GLU A 73 36.41 -18.42 -6.74
C GLU A 73 35.21 -17.46 -6.69
N CYS A 74 35.41 -16.25 -6.15
CA CYS A 74 34.39 -15.23 -6.03
C CYS A 74 34.36 -14.25 -7.22
N ARG A 75 35.28 -14.42 -8.19
CA ARG A 75 35.32 -13.63 -9.41
C ARG A 75 34.09 -13.89 -10.29
N SER A 76 33.52 -12.82 -10.83
CA SER A 76 32.39 -12.86 -11.76
C SER A 76 32.86 -12.41 -13.16
N PRO A 77 32.80 -13.28 -14.18
CA PRO A 77 33.23 -12.93 -15.54
C PRO A 77 32.37 -11.84 -16.20
N LEU A 78 31.23 -11.48 -15.58
CA LEU A 78 30.34 -10.39 -16.03
C LEU A 78 30.66 -9.03 -15.37
N CYS A 79 31.41 -9.00 -14.27
CA CYS A 79 31.62 -7.79 -13.46
C CYS A 79 33.10 -7.46 -13.24
N ASP A 80 34.00 -8.44 -13.34
CA ASP A 80 35.42 -8.28 -13.05
C ASP A 80 36.22 -8.19 -14.35
N VAL A 81 36.71 -7.00 -14.67
CA VAL A 81 37.53 -6.73 -15.86
C VAL A 81 39.01 -6.86 -15.46
N PRO A 82 39.87 -7.52 -16.25
CA PRO A 82 41.31 -7.60 -15.95
C PRO A 82 41.92 -6.20 -15.81
N GLY A 83 42.48 -5.88 -14.64
CA GLY A 83 43.04 -4.56 -14.31
C GLY A 83 42.04 -3.53 -13.77
N GLY A 84 40.77 -3.90 -13.56
CA GLY A 84 39.74 -3.06 -12.95
C GLY A 84 39.56 -3.29 -11.44
N VAL A 85 38.94 -2.33 -10.75
CA VAL A 85 38.64 -2.43 -9.31
C VAL A 85 37.26 -3.06 -9.10
N THR A 86 37.21 -4.24 -8.51
CA THR A 86 35.98 -4.95 -8.15
C THR A 86 35.34 -4.29 -6.92
N THR A 87 34.04 -4.01 -6.99
CA THR A 87 33.27 -3.46 -5.87
C THR A 87 32.48 -4.55 -5.16
N MET A 88 32.79 -4.79 -3.89
CA MET A 88 32.02 -5.71 -3.03
C MET A 88 31.24 -4.92 -1.97
N HIS A 89 30.02 -5.33 -1.67
CA HIS A 89 29.18 -4.64 -0.67
C HIS A 89 29.33 -5.29 0.70
N VAL A 90 29.39 -4.47 1.75
CA VAL A 90 29.59 -4.93 3.13
C VAL A 90 28.39 -4.58 3.98
N VAL A 91 27.90 -5.57 4.73
CA VAL A 91 26.77 -5.44 5.66
C VAL A 91 27.22 -5.89 7.04
N VAL A 92 26.99 -5.05 8.06
CA VAL A 92 27.22 -5.36 9.48
C VAL A 92 25.92 -5.85 10.11
N SER A 93 25.95 -7.04 10.69
CA SER A 93 24.85 -7.63 11.47
C SER A 93 25.07 -7.28 12.94
N GLN A 94 24.18 -6.51 13.57
CA GLN A 94 24.29 -6.23 15.01
C GLN A 94 23.77 -7.42 15.86
N PRO A 95 24.38 -7.73 17.02
CA PRO A 95 23.81 -8.70 17.95
C PRO A 95 22.52 -8.14 18.57
N PRO A 96 21.52 -8.99 18.87
CA PRO A 96 20.21 -8.53 19.33
C PRO A 96 20.31 -8.01 20.77
N GLN A 97 19.98 -6.74 20.99
CA GLN A 97 19.57 -6.28 22.32
C GLN A 97 18.15 -6.79 22.59
N GLU A 98 17.96 -7.43 23.74
CA GLU A 98 16.67 -7.89 24.24
C GLU A 98 15.74 -6.70 24.51
N LYS A 99 14.95 -6.33 23.51
CA LYS A 99 13.62 -5.70 23.61
C LYS A 99 13.08 -5.55 22.20
N ASP A 100 12.47 -6.63 21.71
CA ASP A 100 11.24 -6.60 20.91
C ASP A 100 10.90 -8.02 20.45
N LYS A 101 9.94 -8.64 21.16
CA LYS A 101 9.22 -9.80 20.65
C LYS A 101 8.30 -9.30 19.55
N GLY A 102 8.63 -9.59 18.29
CA GLY A 102 7.61 -9.54 17.23
C GLY A 102 8.05 -9.08 15.85
N TYR A 103 9.17 -9.53 15.30
CA TYR A 103 9.36 -9.51 13.85
C TYR A 103 9.73 -10.90 13.34
N TRP A 104 8.78 -11.54 12.67
CA TRP A 104 9.02 -12.75 11.91
C TRP A 104 9.97 -12.42 10.76
N SER A 105 11.10 -13.12 10.66
CA SER A 105 12.01 -12.92 9.53
C SER A 105 11.24 -13.15 8.22
N LEU A 106 11.49 -12.31 7.22
CA LEU A 106 10.81 -12.33 5.92
C LEU A 106 10.84 -13.73 5.29
N HIS A 107 11.88 -14.52 5.57
CA HIS A 107 11.99 -15.91 5.13
C HIS A 107 10.97 -16.82 5.83
N LYS A 108 10.76 -16.69 7.14
CA LYS A 108 9.71 -17.42 7.87
C LYS A 108 8.31 -16.98 7.47
N MET A 109 8.10 -15.70 7.18
CA MET A 109 6.80 -15.16 6.75
C MET A 109 6.44 -15.61 5.33
N ILE A 110 7.43 -15.65 4.42
CA ILE A 110 7.28 -16.21 3.06
C ILE A 110 7.02 -17.71 3.13
N MET A 111 7.75 -18.47 3.96
CA MET A 111 7.53 -19.92 4.10
C MET A 111 6.15 -20.23 4.70
N LEU A 112 5.67 -19.45 5.69
CA LEU A 112 4.31 -19.59 6.22
C LEU A 112 3.23 -19.23 5.19
N LEU A 113 3.44 -18.20 4.37
CA LEU A 113 2.52 -17.87 3.29
C LEU A 113 2.50 -18.95 2.20
N MET A 114 3.65 -19.56 1.89
CA MET A 114 3.74 -20.65 0.91
C MET A 114 3.08 -21.94 1.41
N THR A 115 3.25 -22.31 2.67
CA THR A 115 2.55 -23.49 3.23
C THR A 115 1.05 -23.25 3.39
N SER A 116 0.64 -22.01 3.68
CA SER A 116 -0.78 -21.62 3.71
C SER A 116 -1.41 -21.63 2.31
N LEU A 117 -0.69 -21.17 1.29
CA LEU A 117 -1.14 -21.22 -0.11
C LEU A 117 -1.19 -22.64 -0.64
N ASP A 118 -0.22 -23.50 -0.33
CA ASP A 118 -0.28 -24.93 -0.67
C ASP A 118 -1.45 -25.63 0.01
N TRP A 119 -1.73 -25.31 1.28
CA TRP A 119 -2.89 -25.86 1.98
C TRP A 119 -4.22 -25.35 1.40
N ILE A 120 -4.30 -24.06 1.04
CA ILE A 120 -5.48 -23.47 0.38
C ILE A 120 -5.67 -24.05 -1.03
N LEU A 121 -4.59 -24.25 -1.78
CA LEU A 121 -4.62 -24.83 -3.12
C LEU A 121 -5.01 -26.32 -3.07
N GLN A 122 -4.46 -27.09 -2.13
CA GLN A 122 -4.87 -28.49 -1.89
C GLN A 122 -6.32 -28.59 -1.41
N ARG A 123 -6.79 -27.64 -0.58
CA ARG A 123 -8.18 -27.59 -0.12
C ARG A 123 -9.15 -27.15 -1.23
N GLN A 124 -8.75 -26.21 -2.09
CA GLN A 124 -9.51 -25.80 -3.28
C GLN A 124 -9.55 -26.91 -4.34
N GLN A 125 -8.48 -27.70 -4.47
CA GLN A 125 -8.40 -28.87 -5.35
C GLN A 125 -9.31 -30.00 -4.85
N LYS A 126 -9.30 -30.31 -3.55
CA LYS A 126 -10.24 -31.28 -2.94
C LYS A 126 -11.70 -30.81 -3.01
N ILE A 127 -11.98 -29.51 -2.87
CA ILE A 127 -13.33 -28.94 -3.03
C ILE A 127 -13.79 -28.99 -4.49
N ARG A 128 -12.88 -28.80 -5.46
CA ARG A 128 -13.18 -28.99 -6.89
C ARG A 128 -13.41 -30.46 -7.24
N GLU A 129 -12.60 -31.38 -6.73
CA GLU A 129 -12.80 -32.83 -6.91
C GLU A 129 -14.12 -33.31 -6.28
N ALA A 130 -14.50 -32.78 -5.12
CA ALA A 130 -15.80 -33.04 -4.50
C ALA A 130 -16.97 -32.44 -5.31
N LYS A 131 -16.82 -31.22 -5.85
CA LYS A 131 -17.83 -30.61 -6.74
C LYS A 131 -17.97 -31.35 -8.07
N PHE A 132 -16.88 -31.86 -8.65
CA PHE A 132 -16.91 -32.64 -9.89
C PHE A 132 -17.53 -34.03 -9.69
N ARG A 133 -17.40 -34.65 -8.51
CA ARG A 133 -18.13 -35.89 -8.17
C ARG A 133 -19.63 -35.67 -7.91
N ILE A 134 -20.04 -34.47 -7.51
CA ILE A 134 -21.44 -34.15 -7.19
C ILE A 134 -22.25 -33.72 -8.43
N LEU A 135 -21.62 -33.17 -9.48
CA LEU A 135 -22.34 -32.54 -10.60
C LEU A 135 -22.47 -33.35 -11.91
N GLY A 136 -22.01 -34.60 -11.99
CA GLY A 136 -22.48 -35.59 -12.99
C GLY A 136 -22.62 -35.15 -14.46
N MET A 137 -21.86 -34.17 -14.96
CA MET A 137 -22.03 -33.64 -16.32
C MET A 137 -20.71 -33.19 -16.93
N VAL A 138 -19.89 -34.13 -17.43
CA VAL A 138 -19.06 -33.98 -18.65
C VAL A 138 -18.75 -35.40 -19.16
N ASN A 139 -18.99 -35.67 -20.46
CA ASN A 139 -18.74 -36.96 -21.11
C ASN A 139 -17.23 -37.32 -21.08
N THR A 140 -16.91 -38.60 -20.93
CA THR A 140 -15.57 -39.17 -20.73
C THR A 140 -14.57 -38.77 -21.83
N GLU A 141 -15.05 -38.51 -23.05
CA GLU A 141 -14.23 -38.06 -24.19
C GLU A 141 -13.68 -36.63 -24.02
N THR A 142 -14.41 -35.73 -23.36
CA THR A 142 -13.95 -34.34 -23.16
C THR A 142 -12.88 -34.28 -22.05
N TYR A 143 -12.93 -35.20 -21.09
CA TYR A 143 -11.93 -35.34 -20.03
C TYR A 143 -10.59 -35.88 -20.57
N GLU A 144 -10.63 -36.86 -21.47
CA GLU A 144 -9.41 -37.39 -22.12
C GLU A 144 -8.80 -36.39 -23.13
N CYS A 145 -9.63 -35.58 -23.80
CA CYS A 145 -9.15 -34.48 -24.64
C CYS A 145 -8.39 -33.42 -23.82
N LEU A 146 -8.94 -33.00 -22.67
CA LEU A 146 -8.28 -32.04 -21.78
C LEU A 146 -7.01 -32.61 -21.15
N LYS A 147 -7.00 -33.89 -20.74
CA LYS A 147 -5.78 -34.58 -20.28
C LYS A 147 -4.67 -34.56 -21.31
N ASN A 148 -4.98 -34.84 -22.59
CA ASN A 148 -3.98 -34.86 -23.65
C ASN A 148 -3.44 -33.47 -23.97
N VAL A 149 -4.28 -32.42 -23.90
CA VAL A 149 -3.84 -31.03 -24.04
C VAL A 149 -2.95 -30.61 -22.85
N PHE A 150 -3.28 -31.01 -21.62
CA PHE A 150 -2.45 -30.73 -20.44
C PHE A 150 -1.15 -31.55 -20.42
N ALA A 151 -1.13 -32.77 -20.96
CA ALA A 151 0.05 -33.62 -21.06
C ALA A 151 1.07 -33.14 -22.12
N GLN A 152 0.64 -32.35 -23.11
CA GLN A 152 1.53 -31.76 -24.12
C GLN A 152 2.17 -30.43 -23.69
N VAL A 153 1.64 -29.77 -22.65
CA VAL A 153 2.07 -28.43 -22.21
C VAL A 153 3.02 -28.48 -20.99
N ILE A 154 3.21 -29.65 -20.38
CA ILE A 154 4.15 -29.85 -19.26
C ILE A 154 5.18 -30.91 -19.67
N PRO A 155 6.49 -30.60 -19.76
CA PRO A 155 7.49 -31.64 -19.99
C PRO A 155 7.51 -32.58 -18.77
N ARG A 156 7.34 -33.88 -19.01
CA ARG A 156 7.46 -34.93 -17.99
C ARG A 156 8.86 -34.91 -17.38
N LEU A 157 8.96 -34.60 -16.10
CA LEU A 157 10.10 -34.92 -15.25
C LEU A 157 9.90 -36.35 -14.72
N GLU A 158 10.66 -37.32 -15.21
CA GLU A 158 10.87 -38.59 -14.51
C GLU A 158 12.01 -38.40 -13.51
N TYR A 159 11.73 -38.60 -12.22
CA TYR A 159 12.75 -38.71 -11.18
C TYR A 159 13.13 -40.19 -11.00
N PRO A 160 14.41 -40.58 -10.98
CA PRO A 160 14.80 -41.93 -10.61
C PRO A 160 14.80 -42.11 -9.08
N GLU A 161 14.33 -43.28 -8.62
CA GLU A 161 14.34 -43.66 -7.22
C GLU A 161 15.77 -43.86 -6.66
N PRO A 162 16.00 -43.58 -5.36
CA PRO A 162 17.31 -43.73 -4.75
C PRO A 162 17.47 -45.13 -4.16
N SER A 163 18.17 -46.04 -4.83
CA SER A 163 18.83 -47.12 -4.10
C SER A 163 20.05 -47.71 -4.83
N LYS A 164 21.14 -47.87 -4.05
CA LYS A 164 22.32 -48.73 -4.25
C LYS A 164 23.33 -48.32 -5.33
N MET A 165 24.44 -47.70 -4.91
CA MET A 165 25.79 -48.30 -4.93
C MET A 165 26.85 -47.25 -4.57
N GLY A 166 27.86 -47.66 -3.83
CA GLY A 166 28.91 -46.80 -3.30
C GLY A 166 30.08 -46.51 -4.24
N MET A 167 30.95 -45.65 -3.73
CA MET A 167 32.40 -45.54 -4.01
C MET A 167 32.88 -45.22 -5.44
N LYS A 168 33.44 -44.00 -5.58
CA LYS A 168 34.87 -43.66 -5.76
C LYS A 168 35.08 -42.54 -6.79
N ALA A 169 35.86 -41.54 -6.38
CA ALA A 169 36.44 -40.53 -7.24
C ALA A 169 37.44 -41.18 -8.23
N THR A 170 37.44 -40.76 -9.50
CA THR A 170 38.63 -40.78 -10.37
C THR A 170 38.54 -39.64 -11.38
N THR A 171 39.67 -38.97 -11.54
CA THR A 171 40.03 -37.79 -12.35
C THR A 171 39.77 -37.93 -13.86
N LEU A 172 39.50 -36.82 -14.57
CA LEU A 172 40.10 -36.39 -15.87
C LEU A 172 39.43 -35.10 -16.44
N LEU A 173 40.24 -34.11 -16.84
CA LEU A 173 39.89 -32.92 -17.68
C LEU A 173 39.85 -33.32 -19.19
N PRO A 174 39.58 -32.42 -20.18
CA PRO A 174 38.48 -31.46 -20.38
C PRO A 174 37.76 -31.58 -21.76
N GLY A 175 36.51 -31.08 -21.85
CA GLY A 175 35.77 -30.71 -23.10
C GLY A 175 34.63 -31.68 -23.53
N PRO A 176 33.63 -31.28 -24.35
CA PRO A 176 33.18 -29.96 -24.80
C PRO A 176 31.98 -29.45 -23.95
N THR A 177 31.68 -28.15 -23.98
CA THR A 177 30.58 -27.53 -23.21
C THR A 177 29.23 -28.21 -23.47
N ASN A 178 28.74 -28.94 -22.47
CA ASN A 178 27.47 -29.65 -22.51
C ASN A 178 26.31 -28.65 -22.54
N ASN A 179 25.39 -28.85 -23.49
CA ASN A 179 24.12 -28.15 -23.66
C ASN A 179 23.24 -28.14 -22.38
N GLN A 180 23.57 -28.96 -21.37
CA GLN A 180 22.84 -29.08 -20.11
C GLN A 180 23.04 -27.89 -19.16
N ASP A 181 24.21 -27.23 -19.13
CA ASP A 181 24.42 -26.05 -18.28
C ASP A 181 23.71 -24.82 -18.85
N ALA A 182 23.70 -24.69 -20.18
CA ALA A 182 22.91 -23.68 -20.89
C ALA A 182 21.40 -23.92 -20.68
N LEU A 183 20.97 -25.18 -20.72
CA LEU A 183 19.57 -25.55 -20.48
C LEU A 183 19.18 -25.32 -19.01
N ALA A 184 20.04 -25.63 -18.04
CA ALA A 184 19.82 -25.37 -16.62
C ALA A 184 19.74 -23.87 -16.32
N ALA A 185 20.61 -23.06 -16.94
CA ALA A 185 20.54 -21.60 -16.86
C ALA A 185 19.25 -21.06 -17.50
N GLN A 186 18.83 -21.61 -18.65
CA GLN A 186 17.54 -21.28 -19.28
C GLN A 186 16.35 -21.67 -18.37
N TYR A 187 16.38 -22.83 -17.72
CA TYR A 187 15.33 -23.23 -16.77
C TYR A 187 15.29 -22.35 -15.52
N GLN A 188 16.44 -21.97 -14.97
CA GLN A 188 16.51 -21.04 -13.84
C GLN A 188 16.01 -19.64 -14.22
N LEU A 189 16.33 -19.19 -15.43
CA LEU A 189 15.81 -17.93 -15.98
C LEU A 189 14.30 -18.00 -16.19
N LEU A 190 13.80 -19.07 -16.81
CA LEU A 190 12.36 -19.29 -17.05
C LEU A 190 11.60 -19.40 -15.74
N ASP A 191 12.13 -20.10 -14.74
CA ASP A 191 11.56 -20.21 -13.40
C ASP A 191 11.55 -18.86 -12.66
N TYR A 192 12.65 -18.13 -12.70
CA TYR A 192 12.75 -16.78 -12.12
C TYR A 192 11.76 -15.81 -12.77
N VAL A 193 11.70 -15.79 -14.10
CA VAL A 193 10.78 -14.97 -14.89
C VAL A 193 9.32 -15.36 -14.62
N SER A 194 9.02 -16.66 -14.59
CA SER A 194 7.67 -17.18 -14.29
C SER A 194 7.24 -16.82 -12.86
N LYS A 195 8.14 -16.92 -11.88
CA LYS A 195 7.89 -16.51 -10.49
C LYS A 195 7.67 -15.00 -10.37
N GLN A 196 8.41 -14.17 -11.11
CA GLN A 196 8.16 -12.73 -11.17
C GLN A 196 6.77 -12.40 -11.73
N PHE A 197 6.37 -13.00 -12.85
CA PHE A 197 5.03 -12.81 -13.42
C PHE A 197 3.93 -13.25 -12.44
N PHE A 198 4.15 -14.37 -11.74
CA PHE A 198 3.20 -14.87 -10.74
C PHE A 198 3.03 -13.90 -9.55
N VAL A 199 4.13 -13.43 -8.95
CA VAL A 199 4.09 -12.48 -7.82
C VAL A 199 3.44 -11.15 -8.22
N ARG A 200 3.77 -10.64 -9.41
CA ARG A 200 3.15 -9.42 -9.96
C ARG A 200 1.65 -9.59 -10.14
N ARG A 201 1.20 -10.73 -10.67
CA ARG A 201 -0.22 -11.05 -10.85
C ARG A 201 -0.97 -11.18 -9.52
N LEU A 202 -0.32 -11.74 -8.48
CA LEU A 202 -0.87 -11.79 -7.12
C LEU A 202 -1.07 -10.39 -6.53
N VAL A 203 -0.07 -9.50 -6.65
CA VAL A 203 -0.17 -8.12 -6.13
C VAL A 203 -1.18 -7.29 -6.90
N SER A 204 -1.30 -7.49 -8.21
CA SER A 204 -2.34 -6.88 -9.04
C SER A 204 -3.75 -7.35 -8.74
N GLN A 205 -3.89 -8.57 -8.20
CA GLN A 205 -5.18 -9.15 -7.86
C GLN A 205 -6.16 -9.09 -9.06
N LYS A 206 -7.26 -8.35 -8.92
CA LYS A 206 -8.32 -8.17 -9.92
C LYS A 206 -8.14 -6.89 -10.77
N ARG A 207 -6.95 -6.29 -10.82
CA ARG A 207 -6.66 -5.12 -11.67
C ARG A 207 -6.27 -5.57 -13.08
N ARG A 208 -6.68 -4.79 -14.08
CA ARG A 208 -6.29 -5.02 -15.48
C ARG A 208 -4.83 -4.64 -15.67
N ARG A 209 -4.08 -5.51 -16.35
CA ARG A 209 -2.67 -5.31 -16.70
C ARG A 209 -2.56 -5.17 -18.21
N MET A 210 -1.58 -4.39 -18.65
CA MET A 210 -1.32 -4.12 -20.06
C MET A 210 -0.05 -4.86 -20.49
N LEU A 211 -0.15 -5.58 -21.61
CA LEU A 211 0.97 -6.24 -22.27
C LEU A 211 1.42 -5.39 -23.47
N VAL A 212 2.64 -4.85 -23.43
CA VAL A 212 3.20 -3.99 -24.49
C VAL A 212 4.66 -4.34 -24.70
N GLY A 213 5.06 -4.68 -25.92
CA GLY A 213 6.47 -4.94 -26.25
C GLY A 213 7.10 -6.05 -25.40
N GLY A 214 6.30 -7.02 -24.93
CA GLY A 214 6.74 -8.06 -24.00
C GLY A 214 6.72 -7.67 -22.51
N TYR A 215 6.45 -6.41 -22.18
CA TYR A 215 6.30 -5.96 -20.79
C TYR A 215 4.88 -6.19 -20.28
N ASP A 216 4.77 -6.72 -19.06
CA ASP A 216 3.52 -6.87 -18.31
C ASP A 216 3.46 -5.85 -17.18
N LEU A 217 2.68 -4.79 -17.37
CA LEU A 217 2.56 -3.68 -16.43
C LEU A 217 1.15 -3.60 -15.83
N ASP A 218 1.07 -3.34 -14.53
CA ASP A 218 -0.16 -2.95 -13.84
C ASP A 218 -0.52 -1.51 -14.21
N MET A 219 -1.02 -1.36 -15.44
CA MET A 219 -1.35 -0.12 -16.13
C MET A 219 -2.55 -0.38 -17.05
N SER A 220 -3.42 0.60 -17.23
CA SER A 220 -4.59 0.50 -18.10
C SER A 220 -5.03 1.88 -18.60
N TYR A 221 -5.42 1.97 -19.86
CA TYR A 221 -6.11 3.15 -20.40
C TYR A 221 -7.55 3.19 -19.86
N ILE A 222 -7.88 4.29 -19.20
CA ILE A 222 -9.25 4.60 -18.78
C ILE A 222 -9.99 5.26 -19.95
N THR A 223 -9.31 6.19 -20.62
CA THR A 223 -9.68 6.73 -21.92
C THR A 223 -8.46 6.64 -22.85
N PRO A 224 -8.58 6.93 -24.16
CA PRO A 224 -7.43 6.90 -25.06
C PRO A 224 -6.24 7.80 -24.62
N ARG A 225 -6.51 8.85 -23.84
CA ARG A 225 -5.51 9.85 -23.39
C ARG A 225 -5.30 9.90 -21.88
N ILE A 226 -5.91 8.98 -21.12
CA ILE A 226 -5.75 8.89 -19.67
C ILE A 226 -5.35 7.46 -19.28
N LEU A 227 -4.15 7.34 -18.75
CA LEU A 227 -3.59 6.11 -18.20
C LEU A 227 -3.68 6.12 -16.67
N ALA A 228 -4.12 5.00 -16.10
CA ALA A 228 -4.02 4.72 -14.67
C ALA A 228 -3.04 3.58 -14.44
N MET A 229 -2.13 3.71 -13.48
CA MET A 229 -1.15 2.65 -13.15
C MET A 229 -0.88 2.51 -11.67
N SER A 230 -0.28 1.38 -11.29
CA SER A 230 0.37 1.22 -9.98
C SER A 230 1.74 1.91 -9.95
N PHE A 231 2.27 2.15 -8.76
CA PHE A 231 3.51 2.88 -8.55
C PHE A 231 4.68 2.32 -9.37
N PRO A 232 5.40 3.18 -10.11
CA PRO A 232 6.59 2.78 -10.83
C PRO A 232 7.75 2.69 -9.83
N ALA A 233 8.23 1.47 -9.59
CA ALA A 233 9.15 1.14 -8.53
C ALA A 233 10.56 0.90 -9.05
N GLU A 234 11.54 1.30 -8.24
CA GLU A 234 12.94 0.93 -8.42
C GLU A 234 13.33 -0.23 -7.49
N ARG A 235 14.48 -0.85 -7.77
CA ARG A 235 15.14 -1.84 -6.90
C ARG A 235 14.20 -2.99 -6.50
N MET A 236 14.23 -3.40 -5.23
CA MET A 236 13.50 -4.57 -4.73
C MET A 236 11.98 -4.45 -4.87
N LYS A 237 11.41 -3.24 -4.86
CA LYS A 237 9.97 -3.03 -5.04
C LYS A 237 9.51 -3.36 -6.47
N ALA A 238 10.40 -3.27 -7.46
CA ALA A 238 10.14 -3.63 -8.87
C ALA A 238 9.92 -5.15 -9.08
N ILE A 239 10.23 -5.99 -8.09
CA ILE A 239 9.96 -7.43 -8.15
C ILE A 239 8.44 -7.67 -8.20
N TYR A 240 7.66 -6.88 -7.45
CA TYR A 240 6.22 -7.07 -7.30
C TYR A 240 5.36 -5.86 -7.74
N ARG A 241 5.98 -4.73 -8.07
CA ARG A 241 5.36 -3.55 -8.70
C ARG A 241 5.86 -3.36 -10.13
N ASN A 242 5.36 -2.33 -10.81
CA ASN A 242 5.83 -1.95 -12.14
C ASN A 242 7.30 -1.52 -12.06
N PRO A 243 8.25 -2.16 -12.76
CA PRO A 243 9.61 -1.63 -12.84
C PRO A 243 9.62 -0.27 -13.52
N MET A 244 10.24 0.72 -12.89
CA MET A 244 10.33 2.11 -13.39
C MET A 244 10.79 2.17 -14.85
N TRP A 245 11.86 1.44 -15.19
CA TRP A 245 12.42 1.41 -16.53
C TRP A 245 11.44 0.82 -17.58
N GLN A 246 10.66 -0.20 -17.22
CA GLN A 246 9.65 -0.76 -18.13
C GLN A 246 8.49 0.23 -18.35
N VAL A 247 8.10 0.96 -17.31
CA VAL A 247 7.11 2.03 -17.43
C VAL A 247 7.63 3.12 -18.36
N LYS A 248 8.88 3.57 -18.16
CA LYS A 248 9.53 4.55 -19.04
C LYS A 248 9.53 4.06 -20.49
N ASP A 249 10.04 2.87 -20.75
CA ASP A 249 10.12 2.30 -22.11
C ASP A 249 8.74 2.25 -22.78
N VAL A 250 7.70 1.81 -22.07
CA VAL A 250 6.34 1.77 -22.63
C VAL A 250 5.79 3.18 -22.93
N LEU A 251 6.07 4.16 -22.08
CA LEU A 251 5.65 5.54 -22.32
C LEU A 251 6.43 6.18 -23.47
N GLU A 252 7.74 5.95 -23.58
CA GLU A 252 8.55 6.41 -24.71
C GLU A 252 8.15 5.72 -26.02
N MET A 253 7.80 4.43 -25.99
CA MET A 253 7.35 3.71 -27.18
C MET A 253 6.01 4.20 -27.70
N ARG A 254 5.06 4.53 -26.81
CA ARG A 254 3.68 4.86 -27.19
C ARG A 254 3.39 6.34 -27.28
N HIS A 255 4.08 7.15 -26.47
CA HIS A 255 3.74 8.55 -26.20
C HIS A 255 4.98 9.42 -26.10
N LYS A 256 6.06 9.11 -26.82
CA LYS A 256 7.31 9.89 -26.82
C LYS A 256 7.02 11.40 -26.81
N GLU A 257 7.57 12.10 -25.81
CA GLU A 257 7.42 13.57 -25.61
C GLU A 257 5.98 14.08 -25.38
N HIS A 258 4.98 13.19 -25.40
CA HIS A 258 3.56 13.50 -25.28
C HIS A 258 2.92 12.88 -24.03
N TYR A 259 3.69 12.65 -22.96
CA TYR A 259 3.14 12.18 -21.68
C TYR A 259 3.51 13.07 -20.50
N LYS A 260 2.56 13.17 -19.56
CA LYS A 260 2.76 13.78 -18.23
C LYS A 260 2.36 12.79 -17.14
N VAL A 261 3.16 12.67 -16.09
CA VAL A 261 2.91 11.76 -14.96
C VAL A 261 2.44 12.55 -13.74
N CYS A 262 1.34 12.12 -13.12
CA CYS A 262 0.81 12.66 -11.87
C CYS A 262 1.01 11.65 -10.74
N ASN A 263 1.87 11.98 -9.77
CA ASN A 263 2.14 11.14 -8.59
C ASN A 263 1.26 11.57 -7.41
N LEU A 264 0.36 10.68 -6.97
CA LEU A 264 -0.54 10.93 -5.84
C LEU A 264 0.00 10.45 -4.48
N CYS A 265 1.18 9.84 -4.45
CA CYS A 265 1.77 9.31 -3.23
C CYS A 265 2.39 10.43 -2.37
N ILE A 266 2.02 10.46 -1.09
CA ILE A 266 2.76 11.22 -0.08
C ILE A 266 3.92 10.40 0.48
N GLU A 267 3.71 9.08 0.59
CA GLU A 267 4.63 8.13 1.23
C GLU A 267 5.86 7.77 0.38
N GLU A 268 5.79 7.99 -0.93
CA GLU A 268 6.84 7.58 -1.87
C GLU A 268 6.99 8.63 -2.96
N ASP A 269 8.24 8.86 -3.35
CA ASP A 269 8.63 9.75 -4.43
C ASP A 269 9.77 9.12 -5.24
N TYR A 270 10.05 9.69 -6.40
CA TYR A 270 11.13 9.26 -7.27
C TYR A 270 11.65 10.46 -8.07
N ASP A 271 12.89 10.38 -8.57
CA ASP A 271 13.46 11.45 -9.36
C ASP A 271 12.65 11.68 -10.65
N PRO A 272 12.07 12.88 -10.88
CA PRO A 272 11.32 13.22 -12.08
C PRO A 272 12.10 13.02 -13.40
N SER A 273 13.43 13.02 -13.36
CA SER A 273 14.29 12.81 -14.54
C SER A 273 14.03 11.44 -15.22
N HIS A 274 13.50 10.46 -14.49
CA HIS A 274 13.08 9.18 -15.04
C HIS A 274 12.01 9.31 -16.12
N PHE A 275 11.20 10.37 -16.05
CA PHE A 275 10.09 10.67 -16.94
C PHE A 275 10.29 12.01 -17.67
N ASN A 276 11.55 12.30 -18.02
CA ASN A 276 11.96 13.51 -18.73
C ASN A 276 11.54 14.82 -18.03
N GLY A 277 11.36 14.79 -16.70
CA GLY A 277 10.93 15.95 -15.91
C GLY A 277 9.42 16.23 -15.94
N PHE A 278 8.62 15.49 -16.71
CA PHE A 278 7.17 15.70 -16.81
C PHE A 278 6.40 15.01 -15.66
N VAL A 279 6.82 15.23 -14.42
CA VAL A 279 6.16 14.68 -13.23
C VAL A 279 5.61 15.81 -12.37
N GLU A 280 4.31 15.75 -12.06
CA GLU A 280 3.66 16.65 -11.11
C GLU A 280 3.11 15.86 -9.92
N ARG A 281 3.27 16.38 -8.70
CA ARG A 281 2.85 15.69 -7.48
C ARG A 281 1.56 16.26 -6.91
N PHE A 282 0.59 15.41 -6.60
CA PHE A 282 -0.65 15.76 -5.89
C PHE A 282 -0.81 14.83 -4.68
N PRO A 283 0.06 14.97 -3.66
CA PRO A 283 0.20 13.96 -2.61
C PRO A 283 -0.95 14.02 -1.60
N PHE A 284 -1.54 12.85 -1.29
CA PHE A 284 -2.44 12.67 -0.16
C PHE A 284 -2.42 11.22 0.35
N ASP A 285 -2.85 11.05 1.60
CA ASP A 285 -2.71 9.81 2.35
C ASP A 285 -3.43 8.61 1.71
N ASP A 286 -2.82 7.43 1.84
CA ASP A 286 -3.45 6.22 1.33
C ASP A 286 -4.77 5.95 2.06
N ASN A 287 -5.78 5.54 1.28
CA ASN A 287 -7.15 5.31 1.73
C ASN A 287 -7.89 6.55 2.28
N HIS A 288 -7.34 7.75 2.13
CA HIS A 288 -8.01 9.01 2.45
C HIS A 288 -8.49 9.73 1.18
N VAL A 289 -8.96 10.96 1.37
CA VAL A 289 -9.46 11.88 0.36
C VAL A 289 -8.53 13.10 0.26
N PRO A 290 -8.40 13.73 -0.90
CA PRO A 290 -7.72 15.02 -1.03
C PRO A 290 -8.68 16.18 -0.70
N SER A 291 -8.17 17.40 -0.55
CA SER A 291 -9.03 18.58 -0.50
C SER A 291 -9.67 18.83 -1.87
N LEU A 292 -10.86 19.46 -1.90
CA LEU A 292 -11.49 19.86 -3.16
C LEU A 292 -10.61 20.80 -3.99
N LYS A 293 -9.81 21.64 -3.32
CA LYS A 293 -8.80 22.50 -3.97
C LYS A 293 -7.75 21.68 -4.73
N MET A 294 -7.25 20.59 -4.15
CA MET A 294 -6.30 19.71 -4.82
C MET A 294 -6.95 18.95 -6.00
N ILE A 295 -8.23 18.58 -5.89
CA ILE A 295 -8.99 18.02 -7.02
C ILE A 295 -9.05 19.03 -8.17
N LYS A 296 -9.38 20.28 -7.89
CA LYS A 296 -9.39 21.38 -8.88
C LYS A 296 -8.02 21.55 -9.55
N GLU A 297 -6.97 21.69 -8.75
CA GLU A 297 -5.61 21.88 -9.27
C GLU A 297 -5.18 20.74 -10.22
N LEU A 298 -5.50 19.49 -9.86
CA LEU A 298 -5.21 18.35 -10.75
C LEU A 298 -6.06 18.42 -12.01
N CYS A 299 -7.37 18.67 -11.91
CA CYS A 299 -8.25 18.69 -13.07
C CYS A 299 -7.84 19.76 -14.08
N GLU A 300 -7.53 20.97 -13.61
CA GLU A 300 -7.07 22.08 -14.45
C GLU A 300 -5.70 21.78 -15.08
N SER A 301 -4.77 21.22 -14.31
CA SER A 301 -3.45 20.81 -14.79
C SER A 301 -3.53 19.73 -15.88
N VAL A 302 -4.38 18.72 -15.68
CA VAL A 302 -4.65 17.66 -16.65
C VAL A 302 -5.34 18.22 -17.89
N HIS A 303 -6.35 19.08 -17.71
CA HIS A 303 -7.07 19.69 -18.83
C HIS A 303 -6.13 20.53 -19.69
N SER A 304 -5.33 21.40 -19.07
CA SER A 304 -4.36 22.26 -19.76
C SER A 304 -3.38 21.43 -20.60
N TRP A 305 -2.85 20.33 -20.05
CA TRP A 305 -1.95 19.44 -20.78
C TRP A 305 -2.64 18.70 -21.93
N LEU A 306 -3.84 18.16 -21.73
CA LEU A 306 -4.56 17.42 -22.76
C LEU A 306 -5.13 18.31 -23.87
N SER A 307 -5.32 19.60 -23.60
CA SER A 307 -5.78 20.59 -24.56
C SER A 307 -4.65 21.22 -25.38
N SER A 308 -3.39 21.14 -24.93
CA SER A 308 -2.26 21.73 -25.66
C SER A 308 -1.82 20.94 -26.89
N ASP A 309 -2.05 19.62 -26.92
CA ASP A 309 -1.80 18.77 -28.09
C ASP A 309 -2.76 17.55 -28.09
N PRO A 310 -3.43 17.22 -29.20
CA PRO A 310 -4.30 16.04 -29.28
C PRO A 310 -3.58 14.70 -29.01
N LYS A 311 -2.25 14.62 -29.19
CA LYS A 311 -1.42 13.45 -28.87
C LYS A 311 -1.09 13.33 -27.39
N ASN A 312 -1.25 14.40 -26.61
CA ASN A 312 -0.90 14.39 -25.20
C ASN A 312 -1.73 13.38 -24.42
N THR A 313 -1.03 12.64 -23.56
CA THR A 313 -1.58 11.66 -22.64
C THR A 313 -1.16 12.00 -21.22
N VAL A 314 -2.05 11.76 -20.24
CA VAL A 314 -1.70 11.84 -18.82
C VAL A 314 -1.67 10.46 -18.21
N VAL A 315 -0.69 10.22 -17.34
CA VAL A 315 -0.56 9.03 -16.51
C VAL A 315 -0.80 9.43 -15.05
N ILE A 316 -1.87 8.93 -14.42
CA ILE A 316 -2.15 9.18 -13.00
C ILE A 316 -1.89 7.91 -12.21
N HIS A 317 -1.12 8.00 -11.13
CA HIS A 317 -0.81 6.83 -10.31
C HIS A 317 -0.77 7.12 -8.81
N CYS A 318 -0.98 6.07 -8.03
CA CYS A 318 -0.67 6.02 -6.61
C CYS A 318 0.06 4.72 -6.32
N MET A 319 0.06 4.21 -5.08
CA MET A 319 0.65 2.90 -4.79
C MET A 319 0.03 1.79 -5.61
N ALA A 320 -1.27 1.53 -5.48
CA ALA A 320 -1.96 0.45 -6.18
C ALA A 320 -2.58 0.85 -7.54
N GLY A 321 -2.71 2.15 -7.81
CA GLY A 321 -3.48 2.63 -8.95
C GLY A 321 -4.95 2.24 -8.87
N LYS A 322 -5.56 2.35 -7.67
CA LYS A 322 -6.94 1.90 -7.42
C LYS A 322 -7.81 3.01 -6.84
N GLY A 323 -7.81 3.20 -5.52
CA GLY A 323 -8.68 4.18 -4.83
C GLY A 323 -8.32 5.63 -5.13
N ARG A 324 -7.13 6.09 -4.70
CA ARG A 324 -6.66 7.48 -4.93
C ARG A 324 -6.65 7.87 -6.41
N THR A 325 -6.06 7.01 -7.24
CA THR A 325 -6.05 7.21 -8.70
C THR A 325 -7.45 7.25 -9.28
N GLY A 326 -8.36 6.38 -8.81
CA GLY A 326 -9.73 6.37 -9.29
C GLY A 326 -10.50 7.61 -8.90
N LEU A 327 -10.33 8.10 -7.67
CA LEU A 327 -10.91 9.38 -7.24
C LEU A 327 -10.48 10.50 -8.20
N MET A 328 -9.17 10.70 -8.40
CA MET A 328 -8.68 11.80 -9.22
C MET A 328 -9.02 11.64 -10.70
N VAL A 329 -8.97 10.42 -11.25
CA VAL A 329 -9.36 10.15 -12.64
C VAL A 329 -10.86 10.39 -12.83
N SER A 330 -11.71 9.86 -11.94
CA SER A 330 -13.15 10.08 -12.00
C SER A 330 -13.49 11.56 -11.84
N SER A 331 -12.83 12.29 -10.95
CA SER A 331 -12.98 13.75 -10.83
C SER A 331 -12.61 14.51 -12.10
N TYR A 332 -11.61 14.06 -12.85
CA TYR A 332 -11.31 14.66 -14.15
C TYR A 332 -12.37 14.31 -15.21
N LEU A 333 -12.86 13.07 -15.23
CA LEU A 333 -13.96 12.70 -16.12
C LEU A 333 -15.22 13.51 -15.83
N THR A 334 -15.54 13.77 -14.56
CA THR A 334 -16.64 14.67 -14.20
C THR A 334 -16.35 16.10 -14.63
N TYR A 335 -15.11 16.58 -14.51
CA TYR A 335 -14.70 17.89 -15.04
C TYR A 335 -14.90 18.01 -16.56
N THR A 336 -14.94 16.89 -17.29
CA THR A 336 -15.26 16.87 -18.73
C THR A 336 -16.75 16.69 -19.06
N GLY A 337 -17.64 16.78 -18.07
CA GLY A 337 -19.10 16.74 -18.25
C GLY A 337 -19.77 15.39 -17.95
N MET A 338 -19.01 14.38 -17.49
CA MET A 338 -19.58 13.10 -17.08
C MET A 338 -20.23 13.21 -15.69
N SER A 339 -21.26 12.42 -15.40
CA SER A 339 -21.72 12.31 -14.00
C SER A 339 -20.70 11.55 -13.14
N ALA A 340 -20.69 11.80 -11.84
CA ALA A 340 -19.84 11.15 -10.85
C ALA A 340 -19.98 9.64 -10.90
N GLU A 341 -21.21 9.13 -11.06
CA GLU A 341 -21.43 7.69 -11.10
C GLU A 341 -20.96 7.04 -12.39
N GLU A 342 -21.22 7.66 -13.53
CA GLU A 342 -20.67 7.20 -14.80
C GLU A 342 -19.13 7.22 -14.75
N ALA A 343 -18.52 8.29 -14.22
CA ALA A 343 -17.08 8.42 -14.10
C ALA A 343 -16.45 7.36 -13.18
N LEU A 344 -17.09 7.06 -12.06
CA LEU A 344 -16.67 6.00 -11.14
C LEU A 344 -16.82 4.62 -11.78
N GLN A 345 -17.89 4.40 -12.55
CA GLN A 345 -18.15 3.15 -13.24
C GLN A 345 -17.18 2.91 -14.40
N VAL A 346 -16.95 3.91 -15.25
CA VAL A 346 -15.96 3.85 -16.34
C VAL A 346 -14.58 3.50 -15.79
N TYR A 347 -14.17 4.14 -14.70
CA TYR A 347 -12.92 3.81 -14.05
C TYR A 347 -12.89 2.37 -13.54
N ALA A 348 -13.96 1.91 -12.88
CA ALA A 348 -14.05 0.54 -12.36
C ALA A 348 -13.94 -0.51 -13.48
N ASP A 349 -14.65 -0.32 -14.59
CA ASP A 349 -14.70 -1.25 -15.73
C ASP A 349 -13.35 -1.34 -16.44
N LYS A 350 -12.70 -0.19 -16.63
CA LYS A 350 -11.41 -0.08 -17.34
C LYS A 350 -10.23 -0.46 -16.46
N ARG A 351 -10.30 -0.23 -15.15
CA ARG A 351 -9.18 -0.50 -14.24
C ARG A 351 -9.20 -1.88 -13.61
N THR A 352 -10.38 -2.47 -13.44
CA THR A 352 -10.56 -3.73 -12.70
C THR A 352 -11.35 -4.77 -13.50
N THR A 353 -11.24 -6.04 -13.10
CA THR A 353 -11.97 -7.17 -13.70
C THR A 353 -13.21 -7.57 -12.90
N ASN A 354 -13.39 -7.01 -11.70
CA ASN A 354 -14.52 -7.26 -10.81
C ASN A 354 -15.38 -6.00 -10.59
N ASN A 355 -15.17 -4.95 -11.39
CA ASN A 355 -15.84 -3.66 -11.30
C ASN A 355 -15.77 -3.00 -9.91
N LEU A 356 -14.73 -3.31 -9.14
CA LEU A 356 -14.46 -2.70 -7.85
C LEU A 356 -13.31 -1.71 -7.97
N GLY A 357 -13.54 -0.58 -8.64
CA GLY A 357 -12.58 0.52 -8.81
C GLY A 357 -12.38 1.32 -7.52
N VAL A 358 -13.09 2.43 -7.37
CA VAL A 358 -13.13 3.22 -6.13
C VAL A 358 -14.19 2.62 -5.21
N THR A 359 -13.76 1.94 -4.16
CA THR A 359 -14.65 1.21 -3.23
C THR A 359 -14.78 1.88 -1.87
N ILE A 360 -13.97 2.88 -1.56
CA ILE A 360 -14.02 3.59 -0.27
C ILE A 360 -15.14 4.64 -0.36
N PRO A 361 -16.20 4.55 0.48
CA PRO A 361 -17.31 5.51 0.46
C PRO A 361 -16.89 6.96 0.49
N SER A 362 -15.95 7.36 1.36
CA SER A 362 -15.50 8.76 1.40
C SER A 362 -14.83 9.22 0.10
N GLN A 363 -14.10 8.33 -0.59
CA GLN A 363 -13.51 8.66 -1.89
C GLN A 363 -14.58 8.89 -2.95
N ARG A 364 -15.63 8.07 -2.97
CA ARG A 364 -16.78 8.27 -3.87
C ARG A 364 -17.52 9.56 -3.54
N ARG A 365 -17.78 9.81 -2.25
CA ARG A 365 -18.43 11.03 -1.72
C ARG A 365 -17.72 12.29 -2.21
N TYR A 366 -16.39 12.32 -2.22
CA TYR A 366 -15.63 13.48 -2.70
C TYR A 366 -15.72 13.68 -4.22
N VAL A 367 -15.93 12.63 -5.02
CA VAL A 367 -16.26 12.79 -6.45
C VAL A 367 -17.65 13.42 -6.63
N HIS A 368 -18.62 13.08 -5.78
CA HIS A 368 -19.94 13.73 -5.79
C HIS A 368 -19.89 15.19 -5.31
N TYR A 369 -19.14 15.49 -4.24
CA TYR A 369 -18.90 16.87 -3.81
C TYR A 369 -18.24 17.69 -4.90
N TRP A 370 -17.26 17.09 -5.60
CA TRP A 370 -16.63 17.72 -6.74
C TRP A 370 -17.63 18.00 -7.85
N GLN A 371 -18.47 17.05 -8.25
CA GLN A 371 -19.53 17.29 -9.24
C GLN A 371 -20.46 18.44 -8.83
N LYS A 372 -20.89 18.50 -7.56
CA LYS A 372 -21.71 19.60 -7.02
C LYS A 372 -21.02 20.97 -7.13
N SER A 373 -19.69 20.99 -7.25
CA SER A 373 -18.88 22.21 -7.36
C SER A 373 -18.65 22.65 -8.82
N LEU A 374 -19.25 21.98 -9.81
CA LEU A 374 -19.05 22.27 -11.24
C LEU A 374 -20.32 22.82 -11.88
N SER A 375 -20.16 23.82 -12.74
CA SER A 375 -21.18 24.28 -13.68
C SER A 375 -20.62 24.33 -15.10
N PHE A 376 -21.41 23.92 -16.10
CA PHE A 376 -20.96 23.73 -17.47
C PHE A 376 -21.56 24.78 -18.40
N PRO A 377 -20.89 25.93 -18.59
CA PRO A 377 -21.27 26.88 -19.65
C PRO A 377 -20.96 26.29 -21.03
N ASP A 378 -21.74 26.68 -22.03
CA ASP A 378 -21.59 26.17 -23.40
C ASP A 378 -20.20 26.51 -23.99
N GLY A 379 -19.53 25.48 -24.52
CA GLY A 379 -18.29 25.63 -25.29
C GLY A 379 -17.03 25.99 -24.48
N CYS A 380 -17.09 26.02 -23.14
CA CYS A 380 -15.95 26.33 -22.27
C CYS A 380 -15.67 25.20 -21.26
N PRO A 381 -14.47 25.15 -20.65
CA PRO A 381 -14.24 24.34 -19.45
C PRO A 381 -15.26 24.71 -18.35
N PRO A 382 -15.58 23.80 -17.42
CA PRO A 382 -16.56 24.11 -16.38
C PRO A 382 -16.06 25.22 -15.46
N ASP A 383 -16.98 26.07 -15.02
CA ASP A 383 -16.73 26.96 -13.90
C ASP A 383 -16.68 26.12 -12.62
N VAL A 384 -15.64 26.34 -11.82
CA VAL A 384 -15.39 25.60 -10.58
C VAL A 384 -15.77 26.46 -9.38
N ASN A 385 -16.90 26.15 -8.78
CA ASN A 385 -17.47 26.82 -7.60
C ASN A 385 -17.30 25.92 -6.37
N ILE A 386 -16.08 25.87 -5.80
CA ILE A 386 -15.85 25.17 -4.53
C ILE A 386 -16.51 25.99 -3.42
N PRO A 387 -17.42 25.40 -2.61
CA PRO A 387 -18.00 26.10 -1.48
C PRO A 387 -16.95 26.57 -0.48
N GLU A 388 -17.11 27.78 0.04
CA GLU A 388 -16.27 28.28 1.13
C GLU A 388 -16.41 27.38 2.38
N PRO A 389 -15.33 27.14 3.15
CA PRO A 389 -15.41 26.35 4.36
C PRO A 389 -16.36 26.98 5.37
N THR A 390 -17.49 26.32 5.63
CA THR A 390 -18.48 26.77 6.62
C THR A 390 -18.09 26.25 8.01
N PRO A 391 -17.73 27.13 8.98
CA PRO A 391 -17.48 26.71 10.35
C PRO A 391 -18.77 26.15 10.97
N LYS A 392 -18.65 25.02 11.66
CA LYS A 392 -19.74 24.38 12.39
C LYS A 392 -19.28 23.93 13.76
N VAL A 393 -20.22 23.77 14.68
CA VAL A 393 -19.96 23.16 15.99
C VAL A 393 -20.46 21.72 15.95
N LEU A 394 -19.58 20.74 16.08
CA LEU A 394 -19.99 19.35 16.28
C LEU A 394 -20.53 19.21 17.71
N GLN A 395 -21.86 19.04 17.83
CA GLN A 395 -22.57 19.01 19.10
C GLN A 395 -22.66 17.61 19.68
N LYS A 396 -22.90 16.62 18.81
CA LYS A 396 -23.23 15.25 19.22
C LYS A 396 -22.86 14.26 18.13
N ILE A 397 -22.32 13.12 18.52
CA ILE A 397 -22.29 11.92 17.69
C ILE A 397 -23.26 10.93 18.32
N ARG A 398 -23.90 10.10 17.51
CA ARG A 398 -24.76 9.03 18.00
C ARG A 398 -24.54 7.79 17.16
N ILE A 399 -24.45 6.63 17.80
CA ILE A 399 -24.34 5.36 17.09
C ILE A 399 -25.51 4.48 17.56
N TYR A 400 -26.26 3.93 16.62
CA TYR A 400 -27.43 3.12 16.92
C TYR A 400 -27.18 1.65 16.57
N ASP A 401 -27.95 0.77 17.22
CA ASP A 401 -27.99 -0.67 16.94
C ASP A 401 -26.58 -1.29 16.95
N THR A 402 -25.86 -1.03 18.05
CA THR A 402 -24.56 -1.65 18.29
C THR A 402 -24.66 -2.84 19.23
N ARG A 403 -23.92 -3.90 18.90
CA ARG A 403 -23.96 -5.20 19.58
C ARG A 403 -22.60 -5.53 20.16
N ASN A 404 -22.59 -6.15 21.34
CA ASN A 404 -21.37 -6.75 21.93
C ASN A 404 -20.18 -5.77 22.00
N ILE A 405 -20.45 -4.48 22.22
CA ILE A 405 -19.43 -3.45 22.40
C ILE A 405 -19.87 -2.48 23.51
N GLU A 406 -19.01 -2.30 24.51
CA GLU A 406 -19.30 -1.45 25.66
C GLU A 406 -18.81 -0.02 25.45
N THR A 407 -17.68 0.12 24.75
CA THR A 407 -17.03 1.42 24.53
C THR A 407 -16.44 1.56 23.13
N ILE A 408 -16.64 2.73 22.54
CA ILE A 408 -16.10 3.12 21.23
C ILE A 408 -15.29 4.40 21.41
N PHE A 409 -14.02 4.40 21.04
CA PHE A 409 -13.19 5.59 21.08
C PHE A 409 -13.28 6.33 19.74
N ILE A 410 -13.51 7.64 19.80
CA ILE A 410 -13.69 8.51 18.63
C ILE A 410 -12.55 9.50 18.54
N VAL A 411 -11.99 9.63 17.35
CA VAL A 411 -11.04 10.67 16.97
C VAL A 411 -11.66 11.52 15.87
N VAL A 412 -11.78 12.82 16.11
CA VAL A 412 -12.19 13.80 15.08
C VAL A 412 -10.93 14.52 14.63
N SER A 413 -10.69 14.53 13.32
CA SER A 413 -9.50 15.10 12.73
C SER A 413 -9.87 16.00 11.54
N GLU A 414 -9.09 17.06 11.35
CA GLU A 414 -9.26 18.08 10.31
C GLU A 414 -8.00 18.14 9.44
N MET A 415 -8.17 18.32 8.13
CA MET A 415 -7.05 18.53 7.22
C MET A 415 -6.59 19.99 7.33
N HIS A 416 -5.38 20.20 7.86
CA HIS A 416 -4.84 21.54 8.03
C HIS A 416 -3.98 21.96 6.83
N GLU A 417 -4.14 23.22 6.41
CA GLU A 417 -3.31 23.81 5.36
C GLU A 417 -1.91 24.13 5.91
N VAL A 418 -0.89 23.72 5.16
CA VAL A 418 0.51 24.04 5.45
C VAL A 418 1.00 25.03 4.39
N PRO A 419 1.44 26.24 4.78
CA PRO A 419 1.90 27.25 3.82
C PRO A 419 2.96 26.71 2.85
N GLY A 420 2.77 26.98 1.56
CA GLY A 420 3.69 26.53 0.50
C GLY A 420 3.65 25.04 0.19
N GLN A 421 2.76 24.25 0.81
CA GLN A 421 2.62 22.83 0.53
C GLN A 421 1.23 22.50 -0.01
N ARG A 422 1.20 21.61 -1.01
CA ARG A 422 -0.03 21.05 -1.56
C ARG A 422 -0.66 19.99 -0.64
N TYR A 423 0.18 19.24 0.09
CA TYR A 423 -0.28 18.24 1.06
C TYR A 423 -0.87 18.92 2.30
N ARG A 424 -2.01 18.40 2.77
CA ARG A 424 -2.68 18.86 3.99
C ARG A 424 -2.72 17.70 4.98
N PRO A 425 -1.85 17.68 6.02
CA PRO A 425 -1.85 16.57 6.96
C PRO A 425 -3.09 16.60 7.86
N SER A 426 -3.47 15.42 8.37
CA SER A 426 -4.55 15.33 9.36
C SER A 426 -4.08 15.80 10.74
N ARG A 427 -4.87 16.66 11.39
CA ARG A 427 -4.67 17.09 12.79
C ARG A 427 -5.85 16.69 13.64
N ASP A 428 -5.61 15.99 14.74
CA ASP A 428 -6.66 15.64 15.70
C ASP A 428 -7.18 16.91 16.39
N LEU A 429 -8.49 17.12 16.32
CA LEU A 429 -9.19 18.18 17.04
C LEU A 429 -9.68 17.70 18.40
N CYS A 430 -10.18 16.46 18.47
CA CYS A 430 -10.59 15.86 19.72
C CYS A 430 -10.40 14.35 19.72
N ARG A 431 -10.28 13.81 20.93
CA ARG A 431 -10.30 12.38 21.22
C ARG A 431 -11.25 12.17 22.39
N ASN A 432 -12.29 11.36 22.22
CA ASN A 432 -13.25 11.08 23.29
C ASN A 432 -13.72 9.61 23.24
N PHE A 433 -14.39 9.13 24.28
CA PHE A 433 -14.94 7.78 24.32
C PHE A 433 -16.46 7.78 24.50
N CYS A 434 -17.05 6.74 23.94
CA CYS A 434 -18.45 6.37 24.01
C CYS A 434 -18.63 5.36 25.14
N LYS A 435 -19.65 5.51 25.99
CA LYS A 435 -20.14 4.46 26.89
C LYS A 435 -21.60 4.14 26.56
N LYS A 436 -22.02 2.90 26.78
CA LYS A 436 -23.43 2.49 26.66
C LYS A 436 -24.29 3.30 27.63
N VAL A 437 -25.35 3.95 27.13
CA VAL A 437 -26.40 4.53 27.97
C VAL A 437 -27.37 3.40 28.26
N ASN A 438 -27.42 2.94 29.50
CA ASN A 438 -28.52 2.08 29.97
C ASN A 438 -29.72 3.00 30.23
N ASP A 439 -30.94 2.55 29.91
CA ASP A 439 -32.21 3.27 30.09
C ASP A 439 -32.43 3.74 31.54
N ILE A 440 -31.76 4.81 31.94
CA ILE A 440 -32.02 5.54 33.17
C ILE A 440 -32.49 6.91 32.74
N GLY A 441 -33.82 7.07 32.76
CA GLY A 441 -34.60 8.31 32.78
C GLY A 441 -33.95 9.57 32.20
N ILE A 442 -34.52 10.05 31.10
CA ILE A 442 -34.26 11.34 30.43
C ILE A 442 -34.34 12.58 31.36
N GLU A 443 -34.68 12.43 32.65
CA GLU A 443 -34.80 13.55 33.60
C GLU A 443 -33.55 13.85 34.45
N ASN A 444 -32.53 12.98 34.52
CA ASN A 444 -31.40 13.18 35.44
C ASN A 444 -30.06 13.65 34.83
N LEU A 445 -30.00 13.92 33.52
CA LEU A 445 -28.79 14.43 32.86
C LEU A 445 -28.45 15.91 33.14
N ARG A 446 -29.20 16.60 34.01
CA ARG A 446 -28.84 17.94 34.50
C ARG A 446 -27.82 17.94 35.65
N HIS A 447 -27.52 16.79 36.26
CA HIS A 447 -26.71 16.74 37.49
C HIS A 447 -25.31 16.14 37.37
N PHE A 448 -24.83 15.77 36.18
CA PHE A 448 -23.42 15.37 36.01
C PHE A 448 -22.56 16.56 35.53
N TYR A 449 -22.57 17.63 36.34
CA TYR A 449 -21.44 18.53 36.51
C TYR A 449 -20.81 18.20 37.86
N SER A 450 -19.47 18.18 37.93
CA SER A 450 -18.62 17.66 39.04
C SER A 450 -18.65 16.13 39.12
N PHE A 451 -17.54 15.40 39.03
CA PHE A 451 -16.41 15.43 39.95
C PHE A 451 -15.08 15.02 39.27
N LEU A 452 -14.01 15.72 39.66
CA LEU A 452 -12.67 15.16 39.78
C LEU A 452 -12.61 14.33 41.07
N GLU A 453 -11.69 13.36 41.08
CA GLU A 453 -11.16 12.58 42.22
C GLU A 453 -11.83 11.24 42.61
N GLU A 454 -10.95 10.23 42.55
CA GLU A 454 -10.71 9.07 43.43
C GLU A 454 -11.79 8.03 43.78
N ASP A 455 -11.33 6.78 43.68
CA ASP A 455 -11.76 5.48 44.23
C ASP A 455 -13.07 5.40 45.06
N HIS A 456 -13.90 4.40 44.75
CA HIS A 456 -14.21 3.26 45.64
C HIS A 456 -15.28 2.32 45.05
N GLU A 457 -15.18 1.05 45.44
CA GLU A 457 -16.04 -0.10 45.15
C GLU A 457 -17.51 0.10 45.59
N GLY A 458 -18.48 -0.53 44.89
CA GLY A 458 -19.81 -0.75 45.47
C GLY A 458 -20.96 -1.10 44.52
N HIS A 459 -21.37 -2.37 44.55
CA HIS A 459 -22.69 -2.98 44.27
C HIS A 459 -23.39 -2.86 42.90
N ASN A 460 -23.48 -4.03 42.23
CA ASN A 460 -24.43 -4.36 41.17
C ASN A 460 -25.82 -4.66 41.76
N SER A 461 -26.87 -4.02 41.23
CA SER A 461 -28.24 -4.53 41.24
C SER A 461 -28.70 -4.70 39.80
N GLU A 462 -28.94 -5.96 39.41
CA GLU A 462 -29.51 -6.34 38.12
C GLU A 462 -30.98 -5.91 38.03
N ILE A 463 -31.34 -5.23 36.94
CA ILE A 463 -32.73 -5.06 36.51
C ILE A 463 -32.76 -5.43 35.03
N GLU A 464 -33.45 -6.53 34.71
CA GLU A 464 -33.77 -6.97 33.36
C GLU A 464 -34.73 -5.96 32.71
N GLY A 465 -34.26 -5.26 31.68
CA GLY A 465 -35.05 -4.38 30.81
C GLY A 465 -34.94 -4.86 29.37
N SER A 466 -36.09 -5.00 28.71
CA SER A 466 -36.30 -5.51 27.36
C SER A 466 -35.49 -4.79 26.28
N ASP A 467 -34.76 -5.57 25.49
CA ASP A 467 -33.76 -5.20 24.49
C ASP A 467 -34.37 -4.72 23.14
N GLU A 468 -35.17 -3.65 23.15
CA GLU A 468 -35.65 -3.00 21.92
C GLU A 468 -35.12 -1.56 21.80
N ASN A 469 -34.21 -1.36 20.83
CA ASN A 469 -33.55 -0.09 20.44
C ASN A 469 -32.47 0.48 21.38
N SER A 470 -31.33 -0.22 21.50
CA SER A 470 -30.11 0.36 22.08
C SER A 470 -29.52 1.48 21.20
N SER A 471 -29.93 2.72 21.47
CA SER A 471 -29.28 3.92 20.92
C SER A 471 -28.16 4.40 21.87
N TYR A 472 -26.97 4.66 21.33
CA TYR A 472 -25.83 5.16 22.11
C TYR A 472 -25.67 6.66 21.86
N ASP A 473 -25.98 7.47 22.88
CA ASP A 473 -25.90 8.93 22.84
C ASP A 473 -24.52 9.43 23.27
N PHE A 474 -23.86 10.25 22.44
CA PHE A 474 -22.58 10.88 22.80
C PHE A 474 -22.70 12.38 22.90
N TYR A 475 -22.50 12.89 24.11
CA TYR A 475 -22.32 14.31 24.35
C TYR A 475 -20.82 14.58 24.46
N PHE A 476 -20.34 15.60 23.74
CA PHE A 476 -18.99 16.09 23.94
C PHE A 476 -18.97 17.02 25.15
N ASP A 477 -18.02 16.81 26.07
CA ASP A 477 -17.81 17.69 27.23
C ASP A 477 -17.47 19.14 26.83
N LYS A 478 -17.03 19.34 25.57
CA LYS A 478 -16.69 20.65 24.98
C LYS A 478 -17.24 20.73 23.56
N ARG A 479 -17.79 21.89 23.19
CA ARG A 479 -18.19 22.22 21.81
C ARG A 479 -16.95 22.16 20.89
N ILE A 480 -16.96 21.30 19.88
CA ILE A 480 -15.84 21.17 18.94
C ILE A 480 -16.15 21.97 17.69
N LYS A 481 -15.43 23.08 17.49
CA LYS A 481 -15.48 23.83 16.23
C LYS A 481 -14.74 23.07 15.14
N VAL A 482 -15.36 22.93 13.98
CA VAL A 482 -14.84 22.18 12.84
C VAL A 482 -15.09 22.95 11.54
N THR A 483 -14.17 22.88 10.58
CA THR A 483 -14.36 23.50 9.26
C THR A 483 -13.66 22.72 8.13
N GLY A 484 -14.18 22.80 6.92
CA GLY A 484 -13.58 22.19 5.73
C GLY A 484 -13.62 20.66 5.75
N ASP A 485 -12.50 20.05 5.35
CA ASP A 485 -12.36 18.59 5.18
C ASP A 485 -12.05 17.91 6.53
N LEU A 486 -12.97 17.05 6.98
CA LEU A 486 -12.91 16.36 8.27
C LEU A 486 -12.92 14.84 8.07
N CYS A 487 -12.30 14.12 9.01
CA CYS A 487 -12.41 12.69 9.14
C CYS A 487 -12.74 12.32 10.60
N VAL A 488 -13.74 11.46 10.79
CA VAL A 488 -14.09 10.92 12.11
C VAL A 488 -13.81 9.43 12.12
N THR A 489 -12.93 9.00 13.03
CA THR A 489 -12.45 7.62 13.13
C THR A 489 -12.89 6.99 14.44
N PHE A 490 -13.38 5.75 14.35
CA PHE A 490 -13.93 4.99 15.47
C PHE A 490 -13.05 3.77 15.76
N TYR A 491 -12.73 3.55 17.03
CA TYR A 491 -11.85 2.50 17.54
C TYR A 491 -12.54 1.73 18.67
N GLU A 492 -12.15 0.49 18.86
CA GLU A 492 -12.49 -0.27 20.08
C GLU A 492 -11.49 0.08 21.19
N ARG A 493 -11.96 0.24 22.44
CA ARG A 493 -11.10 0.52 23.60
C ARG A 493 -10.26 -0.71 23.98
N ASN A 494 -9.13 -0.50 24.66
CA ASN A 494 -8.29 -1.54 25.29
C ASN A 494 -7.63 -2.53 24.31
N ILE A 495 -6.75 -2.05 23.43
CA ILE A 495 -5.95 -2.85 22.45
C ILE A 495 -6.72 -3.16 21.14
N GLY A 496 -7.93 -2.65 21.00
CA GLY A 496 -8.76 -2.80 19.80
C GLY A 496 -8.24 -2.05 18.57
N GLY A 497 -8.49 -2.62 17.38
CA GLY A 497 -8.18 -1.99 16.10
C GLY A 497 -9.19 -0.92 15.69
N ARG A 498 -8.85 -0.13 14.66
CA ARG A 498 -9.81 0.78 14.01
C ARG A 498 -11.03 -0.02 13.51
N LEU A 499 -12.23 0.42 13.89
CA LEU A 499 -13.49 -0.17 13.46
C LEU A 499 -13.84 0.33 12.06
N PHE A 500 -13.98 1.65 11.92
CA PHE A 500 -14.35 2.33 10.68
C PHE A 500 -14.05 3.83 10.80
N TYR A 501 -14.19 4.55 9.69
CA TYR A 501 -14.14 6.01 9.67
C TYR A 501 -15.02 6.59 8.56
N ALA A 502 -15.24 7.90 8.59
CA ALA A 502 -15.85 8.63 7.48
C ALA A 502 -15.17 9.97 7.32
N CYS A 503 -14.87 10.36 6.08
CA CYS A 503 -14.41 11.70 5.74
C CYS A 503 -15.48 12.47 4.96
N PHE A 504 -15.70 13.71 5.32
CA PHE A 504 -16.72 14.60 4.74
C PHE A 504 -16.22 16.03 4.73
N ASN A 505 -17.00 16.96 4.17
CA ASN A 505 -16.66 18.37 4.13
C ASN A 505 -17.81 19.20 4.71
N THR A 506 -17.51 20.16 5.60
CA THR A 506 -18.55 20.92 6.33
C THR A 506 -19.48 21.73 5.45
N ALA A 507 -19.03 22.15 4.28
CA ALA A 507 -19.83 22.96 3.37
C ALA A 507 -20.96 22.16 2.67
N PHE A 508 -20.87 20.83 2.70
CA PHE A 508 -21.88 19.93 2.10
C PHE A 508 -22.79 19.28 3.14
N ILE A 509 -22.80 19.80 4.37
CA ILE A 509 -23.69 19.32 5.43
C ILE A 509 -25.02 20.07 5.33
N GLU A 510 -26.04 19.35 4.91
CA GLU A 510 -27.42 19.79 4.84
C GLU A 510 -28.11 19.53 6.20
N ASP A 511 -29.06 20.39 6.60
CA ASP A 511 -29.87 20.25 7.83
C ASP A 511 -29.11 20.04 9.14
N ASN A 512 -27.83 20.46 9.18
CA ASN A 512 -26.95 20.29 10.33
C ASN A 512 -26.81 18.83 10.83
N LEU A 513 -27.05 17.84 9.97
CA LEU A 513 -27.05 16.44 10.35
C LEU A 513 -26.40 15.59 9.25
N LEU A 514 -25.38 14.83 9.61
CA LEU A 514 -24.85 13.76 8.76
C LEU A 514 -25.25 12.41 9.30
N LYS A 515 -25.69 11.52 8.41
CA LYS A 515 -26.01 10.13 8.73
C LYS A 515 -25.18 9.21 7.85
N PHE A 516 -24.61 8.17 8.45
CA PHE A 516 -23.88 7.13 7.75
C PHE A 516 -24.41 5.77 8.18
N SER A 517 -24.96 5.02 7.23
CA SER A 517 -25.15 3.58 7.39
C SER A 517 -23.81 2.84 7.39
N ILE A 518 -23.82 1.56 7.77
CA ILE A 518 -22.60 0.75 7.77
C ILE A 518 -21.91 0.65 6.39
N THR A 519 -22.67 0.77 5.30
CA THR A 519 -22.14 0.70 3.93
C THR A 519 -21.50 2.00 3.46
N GLU A 520 -21.76 3.12 4.15
CA GLU A 520 -21.24 4.45 3.86
C GLU A 520 -20.00 4.80 4.70
N LEU A 521 -19.57 3.86 5.54
CA LEU A 521 -18.38 3.95 6.37
C LEU A 521 -17.19 3.24 5.72
N ASP A 522 -16.01 3.81 5.95
CA ASP A 522 -14.76 3.34 5.35
C ASP A 522 -14.12 2.22 6.17
N LYS A 523 -13.48 1.27 5.46
CA LYS A 523 -12.67 0.19 6.03
C LYS A 523 -13.37 -0.65 7.12
N VAL A 524 -14.68 -0.84 6.99
CA VAL A 524 -15.48 -1.70 7.87
C VAL A 524 -15.00 -3.16 7.80
N GLY A 525 -14.19 -3.53 8.80
CA GLY A 525 -13.66 -4.90 8.95
C GLY A 525 -14.66 -5.87 9.60
N ASN A 526 -14.26 -7.13 9.76
CA ASN A 526 -15.13 -8.17 10.35
C ASN A 526 -15.62 -7.79 11.76
N LYS A 527 -14.74 -7.18 12.57
CA LYS A 527 -15.10 -6.71 13.92
C LYS A 527 -16.14 -5.58 13.88
N ALA A 528 -15.96 -4.60 12.99
CA ALA A 528 -16.96 -3.54 12.80
C ALA A 528 -18.31 -4.11 12.33
N LYS A 529 -18.31 -5.13 11.46
CA LYS A 529 -19.53 -5.82 11.05
C LYS A 529 -20.18 -6.60 12.19
N SER A 530 -19.39 -7.22 13.06
CA SER A 530 -19.95 -8.00 14.18
C SER A 530 -20.63 -7.14 15.24
N ILE A 531 -20.26 -5.85 15.33
CA ILE A 531 -20.90 -4.91 16.25
C ILE A 531 -22.08 -4.17 15.60
N ALA A 532 -22.22 -4.20 14.28
CA ALA A 532 -23.29 -3.49 13.56
C ALA A 532 -24.51 -4.40 13.40
N GLY A 533 -25.64 -4.03 14.01
CA GLY A 533 -26.92 -4.65 13.71
C GLY A 533 -27.52 -4.20 12.37
N PRO A 534 -28.69 -4.73 11.98
CA PRO A 534 -29.38 -4.41 10.73
C PRO A 534 -29.67 -2.91 10.52
N GLU A 535 -29.97 -2.18 11.60
CA GLU A 535 -30.34 -0.76 11.60
C GLU A 535 -29.17 0.14 12.06
N PHE A 536 -27.95 -0.39 12.00
CA PHE A 536 -26.75 0.34 12.41
C PHE A 536 -26.59 1.63 11.60
N ARG A 537 -26.47 2.74 12.33
CA ARG A 537 -26.19 4.05 11.76
C ARG A 537 -25.36 4.91 12.72
N VAL A 538 -24.55 5.78 12.14
CA VAL A 538 -23.81 6.84 12.82
C VAL A 538 -24.46 8.17 12.44
N GLU A 539 -24.81 8.99 13.41
CA GLU A 539 -25.30 10.35 13.21
C GLU A 539 -24.31 11.35 13.80
N LEU A 540 -23.99 12.41 13.05
CA LEU A 540 -23.24 13.57 13.54
C LEU A 540 -24.13 14.79 13.46
N LEU A 541 -24.44 15.37 14.62
CA LEU A 541 -25.25 16.57 14.76
C LEU A 541 -24.34 17.79 14.90
N PHE A 542 -24.61 18.80 14.08
CA PHE A 542 -23.91 20.06 14.06
C PHE A 542 -24.81 21.19 14.56
N GLY A 543 -24.22 22.23 15.13
CA GLY A 543 -24.88 23.48 15.45
C GLY A 543 -24.23 24.64 14.71
N PRO A 544 -24.91 25.79 14.61
CA PRO A 544 -24.29 27.03 14.14
C PRO A 544 -23.13 27.42 15.07
N ASP A 545 -22.07 28.00 14.51
CA ASP A 545 -21.05 28.68 15.31
C ASP A 545 -21.59 30.07 15.70
N ASN A 546 -22.38 30.14 16.78
CA ASN A 546 -22.83 31.41 17.34
C ASN A 546 -21.70 31.99 18.23
N PRO A 547 -21.03 33.09 17.82
CA PRO A 547 -19.97 33.69 18.63
C PRO A 547 -20.47 34.28 19.97
N ASN A 548 -21.78 34.48 20.15
CA ASN A 548 -22.37 35.12 21.32
C ASN A 548 -22.82 34.16 22.44
N GLU A 549 -22.67 32.83 22.29
CA GLU A 549 -23.09 31.86 23.32
C GLU A 549 -21.97 31.46 24.30
N GLY A 550 -20.85 32.20 24.33
CA GLY A 550 -19.65 31.84 25.11
C GLY A 550 -19.32 32.73 26.32
N GLU A 551 -20.00 33.84 26.56
CA GLU A 551 -19.58 34.81 27.60
C GLU A 551 -20.61 35.16 28.69
N ASP A 552 -21.90 34.80 28.57
CA ASP A 552 -22.92 35.14 29.57
C ASP A 552 -23.27 33.97 30.51
N GLY A 553 -22.26 33.45 31.21
CA GLY A 553 -22.42 32.35 32.18
C GLY A 553 -21.80 32.60 33.56
N CYS A 554 -21.32 33.81 33.86
CA CYS A 554 -20.89 34.23 35.19
C CYS A 554 -21.03 35.75 35.32
N LYS A 555 -22.27 36.23 35.39
CA LYS A 555 -22.56 37.46 36.13
C LYS A 555 -23.27 37.06 37.41
N SER A 556 -22.48 37.14 38.47
CA SER A 556 -22.88 37.27 39.86
C SER A 556 -24.15 38.08 40.02
N ASP A 557 -25.11 37.57 40.80
CA ASP A 557 -26.00 38.41 41.59
C ASP A 557 -26.32 37.70 42.92
N CYS A 558 -25.80 38.33 43.98
CA CYS A 558 -26.20 38.34 45.40
C CYS A 558 -26.37 37.03 46.18
#